data_AF-A0AAV5ZAS1-F1
#
_entry.id   AF-A0AAV5ZAS1-F1
#
_cell.length_a   1.000
_cell.length_b   1.000
_cell.length_c   1.000
_cell.angle_alpha   90.00
_cell.angle_beta   90.00
_cell.angle_gamma   90.00
#
_symmetry.space_group_name_H-M   'P 1'
#
loop_
_entity.id
_entity.type
_entity.pdbx_description
1 polymer ?
#
loop_
_entity_poly.entity_id
_entity_poly.type
_entity_poly.pdbx_seq_one_letter_code
_entity_poly.pdbx_strand_id
1 'polypeptide(L)'
;MTRGRALPLLAAVWLAATGGVIAGDQMDAYQAILDSEIRIETRLAATLRDRFPELPERGTRSTLERLLTDAGRASGDRRAALLLAADFLAARLAPTDTATPDELARQAPGKNLERSLALGGRTLTWVWSPLGSSWTYDHGLLWVVWREHPDGAWGEEAFLLLLRRGWNTTVFCKDSPDDFREVIREGERFLAARPTTRLRRDVALTLAWAYETWWSASRARPGQGYVDEPATYAAGAAQARDRAIARYDEALRLGLPGALAADARQRLARLRQSADTEQRIFYCVYD
;
A
#
# COMPACT_ATOMS: atom_id res chain seq x y z
N MET A 1 11.20 12.76 28.54
CA MET A 1 9.93 12.05 28.27
C MET A 1 9.22 12.76 27.14
N THR A 2 9.47 12.34 25.90
CA THR A 2 8.85 12.87 24.69
C THR A 2 8.41 11.67 23.86
N ARG A 3 7.09 11.51 23.69
CA ARG A 3 6.49 10.45 22.87
C ARG A 3 6.71 10.81 21.39
N GLY A 4 7.78 10.30 20.79
CA GLY A 4 7.94 10.31 19.34
C GLY A 4 6.94 9.31 18.74
N ARG A 5 5.90 9.80 18.06
CA ARG A 5 5.09 8.98 17.16
C ARG A 5 5.98 8.65 15.96
N ALA A 6 6.34 7.37 15.82
CA ALA A 6 6.89 6.89 14.56
C ALA A 6 5.80 7.02 13.49
N LEU A 7 5.96 7.96 12.56
CA LEU A 7 5.20 7.92 11.31
C LEU A 7 5.55 6.61 10.59
N PRO A 8 4.59 5.97 9.89
CA PRO A 8 4.92 4.88 8.98
C PRO A 8 5.94 5.38 7.94
N LEU A 9 7.06 4.65 7.79
CA LEU A 9 8.26 5.05 7.04
C LEU A 9 8.00 5.34 5.55
N LEU A 10 6.92 4.81 4.96
CA LEU A 10 6.49 5.17 3.60
C LEU A 10 6.12 6.65 3.46
N ALA A 11 5.65 7.28 4.54
CA ALA A 11 5.18 8.66 4.55
C ALA A 11 6.31 9.71 4.55
N ALA A 12 7.53 9.34 4.95
CA ALA A 12 8.69 10.24 4.95
C ALA A 12 9.37 10.31 3.58
N VAL A 13 9.28 9.23 2.80
CA VAL A 13 9.88 9.10 1.46
C VAL A 13 9.28 10.11 0.47
N TRP A 14 7.97 10.36 0.58
CA TRP A 14 7.26 11.27 -0.32
C TRP A 14 7.56 12.75 -0.03
N LEU A 15 7.65 13.13 1.25
CA LEU A 15 7.88 14.52 1.70
C LEU A 15 9.27 15.06 1.38
N ALA A 16 10.28 14.20 1.26
CA ALA A 16 11.64 14.62 0.93
C ALA A 16 11.85 14.90 -0.57
N ALA A 17 10.99 14.35 -1.44
CA ALA A 17 11.10 14.47 -2.90
C ALA A 17 10.29 15.64 -3.49
N THR A 18 9.34 16.21 -2.74
CA THR A 18 8.55 17.37 -3.18
C THR A 18 9.29 18.68 -2.91
N GLY A 19 10.37 18.96 -3.66
CA GLY A 19 11.02 20.28 -3.68
C GLY A 19 10.11 21.47 -4.07
N GLY A 20 8.79 21.34 -3.98
CA GLY A 20 7.79 22.38 -4.14
C GLY A 20 6.62 22.15 -3.18
N VAL A 21 6.34 23.19 -2.37
CA VAL A 21 5.13 23.48 -1.59
C VAL A 21 3.94 22.56 -1.87
N ILE A 22 3.67 21.58 -1.00
CA ILE A 22 2.34 20.96 -0.93
C ILE A 22 1.42 21.98 -0.26
N ALA A 23 0.45 22.52 -1.01
CA ALA A 23 -0.51 23.50 -0.49
C ALA A 23 -1.89 22.85 -0.29
N GLY A 24 -2.50 23.12 0.86
CA GLY A 24 -3.94 22.89 1.12
C GLY A 24 -4.45 21.48 0.83
N ASP A 25 -5.53 21.40 0.05
CA ASP A 25 -6.35 20.20 -0.24
C ASP A 25 -5.56 18.92 -0.61
N GLN A 26 -4.36 19.03 -1.19
CA GLN A 26 -3.50 17.86 -1.47
C GLN A 26 -2.98 17.18 -0.20
N MET A 27 -2.65 17.96 0.85
CA MET A 27 -2.25 17.41 2.14
C MET A 27 -3.41 16.72 2.85
N ASP A 28 -4.63 17.26 2.74
CA ASP A 28 -5.81 16.66 3.40
C ASP A 28 -6.19 15.33 2.74
N ALA A 29 -6.15 15.28 1.41
CA ALA A 29 -6.27 14.07 0.60
C ALA A 29 -5.23 13.00 0.99
N TYR A 30 -3.97 13.41 1.14
CA TYR A 30 -2.87 12.55 1.57
C TYR A 30 -3.06 12.04 3.00
N GLN A 31 -3.44 12.92 3.93
CA GLN A 31 -3.70 12.51 5.31
C GLN A 31 -4.89 11.56 5.41
N ALA A 32 -5.94 11.73 4.62
CA ALA A 32 -7.07 10.80 4.61
C ALA A 32 -6.67 9.38 4.15
N ILE A 33 -5.75 9.29 3.19
CA ILE A 33 -5.14 8.05 2.70
C ILE A 33 -4.25 7.43 3.77
N LEU A 34 -3.31 8.20 4.33
CA LEU A 34 -2.44 7.75 5.43
C LEU A 34 -3.25 7.26 6.63
N ASP A 35 -4.27 8.01 7.04
CA ASP A 35 -5.19 7.61 8.09
C ASP A 35 -5.92 6.32 7.73
N SER A 36 -6.15 6.05 6.45
CA SER A 36 -6.75 4.81 5.98
C SER A 36 -5.82 3.62 6.09
N GLU A 37 -4.56 3.80 5.74
CA GLU A 37 -3.53 2.78 5.92
C GLU A 37 -3.34 2.49 7.40
N ILE A 38 -3.18 3.54 8.23
CA ILE A 38 -3.08 3.42 9.68
C ILE A 38 -4.29 2.69 10.26
N ARG A 39 -5.52 2.96 9.79
CA ARG A 39 -6.72 2.24 10.26
C ARG A 39 -6.70 0.76 9.88
N ILE A 40 -6.37 0.42 8.64
CA ILE A 40 -6.30 -0.98 8.19
C ILE A 40 -5.21 -1.71 8.98
N GLU A 41 -4.03 -1.11 9.11
CA GLU A 41 -2.94 -1.66 9.91
C GLU A 41 -3.33 -1.80 11.38
N THR A 42 -4.00 -0.82 11.97
CA THR A 42 -4.41 -0.86 13.38
C THR A 42 -5.45 -1.95 13.61
N ARG A 43 -6.47 -2.05 12.74
CA ARG A 43 -7.48 -3.12 12.79
C ARG A 43 -6.82 -4.49 12.65
N LEU A 44 -5.92 -4.63 11.68
CA LEU A 44 -5.26 -5.90 11.41
C LEU A 44 -4.32 -6.27 12.56
N ALA A 45 -3.51 -5.33 13.05
CA ALA A 45 -2.65 -5.54 14.22
C ALA A 45 -3.46 -5.89 15.48
N ALA A 46 -4.65 -5.29 15.68
CA ALA A 46 -5.54 -5.64 16.78
C ALA A 46 -6.10 -7.06 16.61
N THR A 47 -6.55 -7.43 15.40
CA THR A 47 -7.06 -8.77 15.09
C THR A 47 -5.98 -9.84 15.25
N LEU A 48 -4.75 -9.54 14.81
CA LEU A 48 -3.61 -10.42 14.98
C LEU A 48 -3.23 -10.55 16.45
N ARG A 49 -3.26 -9.47 17.24
CA ARG A 49 -2.98 -9.52 18.69
C ARG A 49 -4.05 -10.27 19.47
N ASP A 50 -5.32 -10.15 19.10
CA ASP A 50 -6.39 -10.97 19.69
C ASP A 50 -6.16 -12.47 19.43
N ARG A 51 -5.73 -12.79 18.20
CA ARG A 51 -5.45 -14.17 17.79
C ARG A 51 -4.12 -14.73 18.35
N PHE A 52 -3.14 -13.86 18.53
CA PHE A 52 -1.77 -14.14 18.96
C PHE A 52 -1.39 -13.12 20.05
N PRO A 53 -1.88 -13.28 21.28
CA PRO A 53 -1.63 -12.34 22.38
C PRO A 53 -0.14 -12.20 22.72
N GLU A 54 0.68 -13.14 22.28
CA GLU A 54 2.14 -13.10 22.36
C GLU A 54 2.80 -12.12 21.40
N LEU A 55 2.07 -11.50 20.46
CA LEU A 55 2.58 -10.43 19.60
C LEU A 55 2.81 -9.17 20.44
N PRO A 56 4.08 -8.83 20.78
CA PRO A 56 4.35 -7.69 21.64
C PRO A 56 4.06 -6.39 20.87
N GLU A 57 3.72 -5.31 21.59
CA GLU A 57 3.63 -3.97 20.96
C GLU A 57 4.93 -3.56 20.26
N ARG A 58 6.07 -4.02 20.80
CA ARG A 58 7.40 -3.96 20.16
C ARG A 58 7.87 -5.37 19.88
N GLY A 59 7.47 -5.94 18.75
CA GLY A 59 7.93 -7.27 18.39
C GLY A 59 9.46 -7.30 18.22
N THR A 60 10.04 -8.46 18.53
CA THR A 60 11.49 -8.70 18.48
C THR A 60 11.84 -9.62 17.32
N ARG A 61 13.13 -9.67 16.95
CA ARG A 61 13.63 -10.67 15.99
C ARG A 61 13.30 -12.11 16.41
N SER A 62 13.38 -12.43 17.70
CA SER A 62 13.01 -13.75 18.24
C SER A 62 11.51 -14.04 18.10
N THR A 63 10.66 -13.02 18.23
CA THR A 63 9.21 -13.15 17.98
C THR A 63 8.96 -13.47 16.51
N LEU A 64 9.61 -12.74 15.60
CA LEU A 64 9.50 -12.97 14.15
C LEU A 64 9.95 -14.38 13.77
N GLU A 65 11.10 -14.82 14.27
CA GLU A 65 11.61 -16.17 14.01
C GLU A 65 10.65 -17.27 14.49
N ARG A 66 10.05 -17.10 15.68
CA ARG A 66 9.05 -18.02 16.22
C ARG A 66 7.81 -18.08 15.32
N LEU A 67 7.26 -16.92 14.92
CA LEU A 67 6.09 -16.87 14.03
C LEU A 67 6.35 -17.60 12.71
N LEU A 68 7.52 -17.37 12.10
CA LEU A 68 7.91 -18.02 10.84
C LEU A 68 8.09 -19.53 11.00
N THR A 69 8.75 -19.95 12.09
CA THR A 69 8.96 -21.36 12.41
C THR A 69 7.62 -22.07 12.65
N ASP A 70 6.72 -21.45 13.42
CA ASP A 70 5.40 -22.01 13.70
C ASP A 70 4.51 -22.01 12.46
N ALA A 71 4.61 -21.00 11.59
CA ALA A 71 3.95 -21.00 10.29
C ALA A 71 4.42 -22.16 9.41
N GLY A 72 5.69 -22.55 9.52
CA GLY A 72 6.25 -23.72 8.85
C GLY A 72 5.62 -25.05 9.29
N ARG A 73 5.09 -25.11 10.52
CA ARG A 73 4.44 -26.31 11.09
C ARG A 73 2.92 -26.27 11.04
N ALA A 74 2.34 -25.07 10.91
CA ALA A 74 0.90 -24.86 10.82
C ALA A 74 0.37 -25.10 9.40
N SER A 75 -0.94 -25.27 9.29
CA SER A 75 -1.67 -25.37 8.02
C SER A 75 -2.92 -24.48 8.04
N GLY A 76 -3.52 -24.28 6.86
CA GLY A 76 -4.77 -23.55 6.69
C GLY A 76 -4.75 -22.14 7.27
N ASP A 77 -5.86 -21.75 7.91
CA ASP A 77 -6.09 -20.40 8.44
C ASP A 77 -5.02 -19.97 9.46
N ARG A 78 -4.56 -20.89 10.32
CA ARG A 78 -3.52 -20.60 11.32
C ARG A 78 -2.20 -20.22 10.67
N ARG A 79 -1.80 -20.92 9.61
CA ARG A 79 -0.58 -20.62 8.86
C ARG A 79 -0.67 -19.24 8.21
N ALA A 80 -1.79 -18.95 7.52
CA ALA A 80 -2.02 -17.66 6.88
C ALA A 80 -1.92 -16.50 7.90
N ALA A 81 -2.54 -16.66 9.07
CA ALA A 81 -2.51 -15.68 10.14
C ALA A 81 -1.09 -15.45 10.71
N LEU A 82 -0.31 -16.52 10.92
CA LEU A 82 1.07 -16.44 11.41
C LEU A 82 1.99 -15.75 10.40
N LEU A 83 1.85 -16.05 9.11
CA LEU A 83 2.62 -15.41 8.04
C LEU A 83 2.28 -13.92 7.91
N LEU A 84 1.00 -13.57 8.02
CA LEU A 84 0.57 -12.17 8.01
C LEU A 84 1.09 -11.42 9.24
N ALA A 85 1.07 -12.04 10.42
CA ALA A 85 1.70 -11.47 11.61
C ALA A 85 3.21 -11.25 11.43
N ALA A 86 3.90 -12.22 10.81
CA ALA A 86 5.32 -12.12 10.50
C ALA A 86 5.60 -10.98 9.51
N ASP A 87 4.77 -10.79 8.48
CA ASP A 87 4.87 -9.68 7.52
C ASP A 87 4.79 -8.31 8.24
N PHE A 88 3.78 -8.15 9.10
CA PHE A 88 3.59 -6.94 9.91
C PHE A 88 4.79 -6.63 10.81
N LEU A 89 5.43 -7.66 11.36
CA LEU A 89 6.57 -7.52 12.23
C LEU A 89 7.86 -7.27 11.46
N ALA A 90 8.07 -7.92 10.31
CA ALA A 90 9.22 -7.71 9.43
C ALA A 90 9.31 -6.25 8.97
N ALA A 91 8.19 -5.63 8.62
CA ALA A 91 8.13 -4.20 8.28
C ALA A 91 8.59 -3.28 9.43
N ARG A 92 8.26 -3.63 10.69
CA ARG A 92 8.62 -2.85 11.89
C ARG A 92 10.05 -3.11 12.38
N LEU A 93 10.64 -4.22 11.96
CA LEU A 93 12.02 -4.59 12.25
C LEU A 93 12.99 -4.18 11.13
N ALA A 94 12.56 -3.29 10.23
CA ALA A 94 13.44 -2.70 9.23
C ALA A 94 14.68 -2.11 9.89
N PRO A 95 15.88 -2.30 9.29
CA PRO A 95 17.11 -1.68 9.81
C PRO A 95 16.92 -0.17 9.94
N THR A 96 17.32 0.37 11.09
CA THR A 96 17.18 1.80 11.41
C THR A 96 18.41 2.62 11.05
N ASP A 97 19.50 1.95 10.67
CA ASP A 97 20.70 2.56 10.14
C ASP A 97 20.51 2.91 8.65
N THR A 98 21.23 3.92 8.19
CA THR A 98 21.27 4.29 6.77
C THR A 98 22.20 3.35 6.01
N ALA A 99 21.99 3.20 4.70
CA ALA A 99 22.97 2.55 3.84
C ALA A 99 24.32 3.26 3.94
N THR A 100 25.39 2.48 4.11
CA THR A 100 26.75 3.01 4.17
C THR A 100 27.26 3.41 2.77
N PRO A 101 28.23 4.33 2.67
CA PRO A 101 28.85 4.65 1.37
C PRO A 101 29.39 3.42 0.63
N ASP A 102 29.95 2.45 1.35
CA ASP A 102 30.47 1.21 0.76
C ASP A 102 29.38 0.27 0.26
N GLU A 103 28.21 0.24 0.91
CA GLU A 103 27.04 -0.49 0.40
C GLU A 103 26.50 0.15 -0.88
N LEU A 104 26.36 1.47 -0.89
CA LEU A 104 25.90 2.22 -2.06
C LEU A 104 26.87 2.07 -3.24
N ALA A 105 28.18 2.12 -2.99
CA ALA A 105 29.19 1.95 -4.03
C ALA A 105 29.23 0.54 -4.64
N ARG A 106 28.71 -0.47 -3.93
CA ARG A 106 28.62 -1.87 -4.40
C ARG A 106 27.31 -2.20 -5.10
N GLN A 107 26.35 -1.29 -5.10
CA GLN A 107 25.08 -1.49 -5.80
C GLN A 107 25.34 -1.63 -7.31
N ALA A 108 24.94 -2.77 -7.88
CA ALA A 108 25.08 -3.00 -9.31
C ALA A 108 24.15 -2.06 -10.10
N PRO A 109 24.57 -1.53 -11.27
CA PRO A 109 23.70 -0.72 -12.12
C PRO A 109 22.38 -1.45 -12.43
N GLY A 110 21.25 -0.76 -12.25
CA GLY A 110 19.92 -1.32 -12.48
C GLY A 110 19.47 -2.38 -11.47
N LYS A 111 20.15 -2.49 -10.31
CA LYS A 111 19.73 -3.32 -9.19
C LYS A 111 19.50 -2.48 -7.95
N ASN A 112 18.53 -2.88 -7.15
CA ASN A 112 18.26 -2.25 -5.87
C ASN A 112 19.29 -2.72 -4.84
N LEU A 113 19.68 -1.83 -3.93
CA LEU A 113 20.46 -2.21 -2.76
C LEU A 113 19.54 -2.94 -1.77
N GLU A 114 19.93 -4.16 -1.38
CA GLU A 114 19.11 -5.05 -0.57
C GLU A 114 19.87 -5.59 0.64
N ARG A 115 19.16 -5.76 1.75
CA ARG A 115 19.61 -6.55 2.90
C ARG A 115 18.62 -7.69 3.09
N SER A 116 19.14 -8.91 3.13
CA SER A 116 18.32 -10.11 3.31
C SER A 116 18.66 -10.82 4.61
N LEU A 117 17.64 -11.39 5.24
CA LEU A 117 17.77 -12.14 6.47
C LEU A 117 17.01 -13.46 6.39
N ALA A 118 17.71 -14.56 6.61
CA ALA A 118 17.10 -15.89 6.74
C ALA A 118 16.64 -16.11 8.20
N LEU A 119 15.34 -16.34 8.40
CA LEU A 119 14.73 -16.66 9.69
C LEU A 119 13.60 -17.67 9.51
N GLY A 120 13.51 -18.67 10.41
CA GLY A 120 12.41 -19.63 10.43
C GLY A 120 12.17 -20.34 9.09
N GLY A 121 13.23 -20.60 8.32
CA GLY A 121 13.16 -21.24 7.00
C GLY A 121 12.69 -20.33 5.85
N ARG A 122 12.65 -19.02 6.05
CA ARG A 122 12.30 -18.04 5.00
C ARG A 122 13.33 -16.93 4.90
N THR A 123 13.44 -16.35 3.71
CA THR A 123 14.23 -15.13 3.47
C THR A 123 13.30 -13.93 3.52
N LEU A 124 13.68 -12.93 4.30
CA LEU A 124 13.05 -11.62 4.35
C LEU A 124 14.01 -10.61 3.74
N THR A 125 13.51 -9.73 2.88
CA THR A 125 14.34 -8.76 2.16
C THR A 125 13.86 -7.35 2.43
N TRP A 126 14.81 -6.48 2.78
CA TRP A 126 14.60 -5.04 2.87
C TRP A 126 15.38 -4.36 1.77
N VAL A 127 14.72 -3.44 1.10
CA VAL A 127 15.24 -2.69 -0.04
C VAL A 127 15.52 -1.26 0.43
N TRP A 128 16.68 -0.73 0.05
CA TRP A 128 17.03 0.66 0.35
C TRP A 128 16.15 1.61 -0.46
N SER A 129 15.50 2.56 0.22
CA SER A 129 14.79 3.68 -0.37
C SER A 129 15.66 4.95 -0.26
N PRO A 130 16.29 5.42 -1.34
CA PRO A 130 17.19 6.56 -1.29
C PRO A 130 16.51 7.85 -0.81
N LEU A 131 15.27 8.08 -1.24
CA LEU A 131 14.52 9.30 -0.92
C LEU A 131 14.03 9.33 0.53
N GLY A 132 13.66 8.17 1.06
CA GLY A 132 13.34 8.05 2.49
C GLY A 132 14.57 7.93 3.37
N SER A 133 15.77 7.79 2.79
CA SER A 133 17.00 7.41 3.49
C SER A 133 16.75 6.26 4.49
N SER A 134 16.02 5.24 4.06
CA SER A 134 15.54 4.18 4.94
C SER A 134 15.40 2.84 4.23
N TRP A 135 15.40 1.77 5.03
CA TRP A 135 15.15 0.41 4.56
C TRP A 135 13.64 0.11 4.60
N THR A 136 13.11 -0.39 3.49
CA THR A 136 11.70 -0.77 3.36
C THR A 136 11.58 -2.27 3.14
N TYR A 137 10.74 -2.94 3.92
CA TYR A 137 10.49 -4.36 3.74
C TYR A 137 9.76 -4.62 2.41
N ASP A 138 10.16 -5.67 1.69
CA ASP A 138 9.61 -6.02 0.37
C ASP A 138 8.22 -6.68 0.41
N HIS A 139 7.70 -6.97 1.61
CA HIS A 139 6.41 -7.62 1.84
C HIS A 139 6.22 -8.93 1.07
N GLY A 140 7.29 -9.68 0.83
CA GLY A 140 7.24 -10.95 0.11
C GLY A 140 6.29 -11.98 0.76
N LEU A 141 6.05 -11.88 2.07
CA LEU A 141 5.13 -12.76 2.79
C LEU A 141 3.66 -12.52 2.42
N LEU A 142 3.25 -11.29 2.06
CA LEU A 142 1.88 -11.04 1.57
C LEU A 142 1.57 -11.89 0.34
N TRP A 143 2.50 -11.98 -0.60
CA TRP A 143 2.36 -12.83 -1.80
C TRP A 143 2.30 -14.31 -1.47
N VAL A 144 2.98 -14.77 -0.41
CA VAL A 144 2.87 -16.15 0.07
C VAL A 144 1.47 -16.39 0.61
N VAL A 145 0.98 -15.53 1.51
CA VAL A 145 -0.35 -15.68 2.13
C VAL A 145 -1.45 -15.67 1.06
N TRP A 146 -1.41 -14.72 0.13
CA TRP A 146 -2.41 -14.63 -0.94
C TRP A 146 -2.41 -15.85 -1.86
N ARG A 147 -1.23 -16.35 -2.27
CA ARG A 147 -1.13 -17.51 -3.17
C ARG A 147 -1.52 -18.83 -2.51
N GLU A 148 -1.11 -19.03 -1.26
CA GLU A 148 -1.37 -20.28 -0.53
C GLU A 148 -2.80 -20.35 0.03
N HIS A 149 -3.43 -19.20 0.32
CA HIS A 149 -4.73 -19.14 1.01
C HIS A 149 -5.72 -18.13 0.40
N PRO A 150 -5.93 -18.06 -0.92
CA PRO A 150 -6.69 -16.98 -1.58
C PRO A 150 -8.16 -16.89 -1.17
N ASP A 151 -8.75 -17.99 -0.68
CA ASP A 151 -10.16 -18.05 -0.27
C ASP A 151 -10.34 -17.94 1.25
N GLY A 152 -9.25 -17.86 2.00
CA GLY A 152 -9.27 -17.71 3.45
C GLY A 152 -9.40 -16.24 3.86
N ALA A 153 -9.94 -16.00 5.06
CA ALA A 153 -10.12 -14.65 5.59
C ALA A 153 -8.80 -13.85 5.62
N TRP A 154 -7.69 -14.48 6.00
CA TRP A 154 -6.36 -13.85 6.00
C TRP A 154 -5.76 -13.69 4.61
N GLY A 155 -6.14 -14.55 3.65
CA GLY A 155 -5.80 -14.37 2.24
C GLY A 155 -6.45 -13.13 1.66
N GLU A 156 -7.75 -12.91 1.95
CA GLU A 156 -8.43 -11.68 1.56
C GLU A 156 -7.78 -10.43 2.20
N GLU A 157 -7.35 -10.50 3.47
CA GLU A 157 -6.62 -9.40 4.10
C GLU A 157 -5.27 -9.13 3.40
N ALA A 158 -4.50 -10.19 3.08
CA ALA A 158 -3.27 -10.05 2.32
C ALA A 158 -3.52 -9.45 0.92
N PHE A 159 -4.58 -9.87 0.25
CA PHE A 159 -5.02 -9.29 -1.02
C PHE A 159 -5.28 -7.79 -0.89
N LEU A 160 -6.03 -7.35 0.11
CA LEU A 160 -6.31 -5.93 0.31
C LEU A 160 -5.02 -5.14 0.55
N LEU A 161 -4.08 -5.68 1.33
CA LEU A 161 -2.78 -5.03 1.56
C LEU A 161 -1.94 -4.95 0.28
N LEU A 162 -1.91 -6.00 -0.54
CA LEU A 162 -1.25 -5.97 -1.85
C LEU A 162 -1.90 -4.92 -2.76
N LEU A 163 -3.22 -4.88 -2.81
CA LEU A 163 -3.98 -3.92 -3.62
C LEU A 163 -3.69 -2.47 -3.21
N ARG A 164 -3.59 -2.21 -1.90
CA ARG A 164 -3.23 -0.90 -1.34
C ARG A 164 -1.83 -0.43 -1.70
N ARG A 165 -0.94 -1.34 -2.08
CA ARG A 165 0.43 -1.03 -2.49
C ARG A 165 0.60 -0.93 -4.00
N GLY A 166 -0.50 -0.83 -4.75
CA GLY A 166 -0.41 -0.79 -6.22
C GLY A 166 -0.38 -2.17 -6.87
N TRP A 167 -0.66 -3.24 -6.12
CA TRP A 167 -0.38 -4.63 -6.53
C TRP A 167 1.10 -4.88 -6.82
N ASN A 168 1.95 -4.04 -6.23
CA ASN A 168 3.39 -4.07 -6.33
C ASN A 168 3.96 -3.97 -4.91
N THR A 169 5.00 -4.72 -4.62
CA THR A 169 5.68 -4.64 -3.31
C THR A 169 7.13 -4.19 -3.42
N THR A 170 7.59 -3.87 -4.63
CA THR A 170 8.88 -3.21 -4.82
C THR A 170 8.83 -1.77 -4.32
N VAL A 171 9.97 -1.25 -3.88
CA VAL A 171 10.11 0.16 -3.48
C VAL A 171 10.05 1.11 -4.68
N PHE A 172 10.42 0.59 -5.85
CA PHE A 172 10.49 1.30 -7.12
C PHE A 172 9.31 0.91 -8.01
N CYS A 173 9.12 1.68 -9.06
CA CYS A 173 8.24 1.34 -10.16
C CYS A 173 8.71 0.02 -10.75
N LYS A 174 7.74 -0.75 -11.22
CA LYS A 174 8.04 -1.97 -11.93
C LYS A 174 8.39 -1.61 -13.38
N ASP A 175 7.71 -2.22 -14.33
CA ASP A 175 7.94 -2.01 -15.75
C ASP A 175 7.31 -0.70 -16.26
N SER A 176 6.50 -0.02 -15.42
CA SER A 176 5.72 1.16 -15.76
C SER A 176 5.32 1.93 -14.50
N PRO A 177 5.09 3.26 -14.57
CA PRO A 177 4.49 4.04 -13.48
C PRO A 177 3.00 3.69 -13.21
N ASP A 178 2.38 2.87 -14.06
CA ASP A 178 0.92 2.65 -14.10
C ASP A 178 0.40 1.58 -13.10
N ASP A 179 0.84 1.59 -11.84
CA ASP A 179 0.38 0.62 -10.82
C ASP A 179 -1.15 0.60 -10.67
N PHE A 180 -1.82 1.74 -10.93
CA PHE A 180 -3.28 1.84 -10.93
C PHE A 180 -3.96 0.84 -11.88
N ARG A 181 -3.32 0.45 -12.99
CA ARG A 181 -3.88 -0.53 -13.94
C ARG A 181 -3.94 -1.93 -13.32
N GLU A 182 -2.89 -2.31 -12.61
CA GLU A 182 -2.82 -3.58 -11.89
C GLU A 182 -3.87 -3.60 -10.77
N VAL A 183 -3.97 -2.51 -10.00
CA VAL A 183 -5.01 -2.36 -8.96
C VAL A 183 -6.42 -2.51 -9.54
N ILE A 184 -6.72 -1.84 -10.66
CA ILE A 184 -8.01 -1.97 -11.33
C ILE A 184 -8.27 -3.42 -11.73
N ARG A 185 -7.33 -4.05 -12.43
CA ARG A 185 -7.51 -5.42 -12.94
C ARG A 185 -7.77 -6.40 -11.81
N GLU A 186 -6.95 -6.36 -10.77
CA GLU A 186 -7.00 -7.32 -9.67
C GLU A 186 -8.16 -7.07 -8.73
N GLY A 187 -8.46 -5.80 -8.42
CA GLY A 187 -9.61 -5.42 -7.59
C GLY A 187 -10.95 -5.77 -8.24
N GLU A 188 -11.11 -5.48 -9.54
CA GLU A 188 -12.32 -5.83 -10.29
C GLU A 188 -12.51 -7.36 -10.34
N ARG A 189 -11.44 -8.10 -10.65
CA ARG A 189 -11.45 -9.57 -10.66
C ARG A 189 -11.83 -10.14 -9.30
N PHE A 190 -11.28 -9.59 -8.22
CA PHE A 190 -11.58 -10.01 -6.86
C PHE A 190 -13.06 -9.80 -6.49
N LEU A 191 -13.60 -8.61 -6.76
CA LEU A 191 -15.01 -8.31 -6.46
C LEU A 191 -16.00 -9.11 -7.33
N ALA A 192 -15.63 -9.42 -8.57
CA ALA A 192 -16.43 -10.27 -9.45
C ALA A 192 -16.48 -11.72 -8.94
N ALA A 193 -15.33 -12.25 -8.49
CA ALA A 193 -15.24 -13.61 -7.96
C ALA A 193 -15.85 -13.75 -6.54
N ARG A 194 -15.87 -12.65 -5.75
CA ARG A 194 -16.28 -12.66 -4.34
C ARG A 194 -17.30 -11.55 -4.06
N PRO A 195 -18.53 -11.67 -4.59
CA PRO A 195 -19.53 -10.60 -4.48
C PRO A 195 -19.90 -10.24 -3.03
N THR A 196 -19.80 -11.19 -2.10
CA THR A 196 -20.16 -11.07 -0.69
C THR A 196 -18.96 -10.93 0.26
N THR A 197 -17.74 -10.67 -0.25
CA THR A 197 -16.56 -10.46 0.61
C THR A 197 -16.81 -9.35 1.63
N ARG A 198 -16.34 -9.58 2.87
CA ARG A 198 -16.37 -8.57 3.93
C ARG A 198 -15.52 -7.34 3.61
N LEU A 199 -14.56 -7.48 2.69
CA LEU A 199 -13.65 -6.40 2.28
C LEU A 199 -14.22 -5.54 1.15
N ARG A 200 -15.46 -5.79 0.72
CA ARG A 200 -16.08 -5.11 -0.44
C ARG A 200 -15.96 -3.59 -0.36
N ARG A 201 -16.20 -3.01 0.82
CA ARG A 201 -16.08 -1.55 1.04
C ARG A 201 -14.66 -1.06 0.78
N ASP A 202 -13.66 -1.73 1.37
CA ASP A 202 -12.27 -1.27 1.34
C ASP A 202 -11.65 -1.49 -0.05
N VAL A 203 -12.03 -2.59 -0.73
CA VAL A 203 -11.67 -2.82 -2.14
C VAL A 203 -12.38 -1.82 -3.07
N ALA A 204 -13.66 -1.51 -2.85
CA ALA A 204 -14.36 -0.49 -3.64
C ALA A 204 -13.70 0.89 -3.51
N LEU A 205 -13.33 1.31 -2.29
CA LEU A 205 -12.59 2.55 -2.09
C LEU A 205 -11.23 2.54 -2.81
N THR A 206 -10.51 1.42 -2.76
CA THR A 206 -9.20 1.27 -3.41
C THR A 206 -9.32 1.33 -4.94
N LEU A 207 -10.34 0.69 -5.51
CA LEU A 207 -10.67 0.81 -6.93
C LEU A 207 -11.04 2.25 -7.32
N ALA A 208 -11.79 2.96 -6.46
CA ALA A 208 -12.12 4.36 -6.70
C ALA A 208 -10.84 5.21 -6.85
N TRP A 209 -9.86 5.02 -5.96
CA TRP A 209 -8.56 5.70 -6.02
C TRP A 209 -7.76 5.35 -7.27
N ALA A 210 -7.78 4.10 -7.71
CA ALA A 210 -7.06 3.68 -8.92
C ALA A 210 -7.68 4.25 -10.20
N TYR A 211 -9.00 4.20 -10.34
CA TYR A 211 -9.68 4.84 -11.46
C TYR A 211 -9.55 6.37 -11.44
N GLU A 212 -9.62 6.99 -10.26
CA GLU A 212 -9.37 8.43 -10.09
C GLU A 212 -7.93 8.77 -10.49
N THR A 213 -6.94 7.95 -10.13
CA THR A 213 -5.54 8.13 -10.55
C THR A 213 -5.41 8.17 -12.07
N TRP A 214 -6.05 7.23 -12.79
CA TRP A 214 -6.05 7.24 -14.26
C TRP A 214 -6.70 8.52 -14.82
N TRP A 215 -7.92 8.85 -14.36
CA TRP A 215 -8.60 10.08 -14.80
C TRP A 215 -7.70 11.30 -14.57
N SER A 216 -7.18 11.43 -13.36
CA SER A 216 -6.43 12.58 -12.91
C SER A 216 -5.08 12.69 -13.65
N ALA A 217 -4.38 11.58 -13.91
CA ALA A 217 -3.16 11.55 -14.73
C ALA A 217 -3.39 12.12 -16.15
N SER A 218 -4.54 11.84 -16.77
CA SER A 218 -4.90 12.42 -18.08
C SER A 218 -5.14 13.93 -18.07
N ARG A 219 -5.28 14.51 -16.87
CA ARG A 219 -5.55 15.94 -16.64
C ARG A 219 -4.32 16.71 -16.14
N ALA A 220 -3.21 16.00 -15.88
CA ALA A 220 -1.98 16.61 -15.39
C ALA A 220 -1.49 17.68 -16.37
N ARG A 221 -1.00 18.80 -15.82
CA ARG A 221 -0.35 19.86 -16.59
C ARG A 221 1.17 19.65 -16.57
N PRO A 222 1.92 20.23 -17.53
CA PRO A 222 3.37 20.22 -17.49
C PRO A 222 3.89 20.70 -16.12
N GLY A 223 4.77 19.90 -15.50
CA GLY A 223 5.32 20.17 -14.16
C GLY A 223 4.42 19.77 -12.98
N GLN A 224 3.25 19.17 -13.21
CA GLN A 224 2.38 18.67 -12.14
C GLN A 224 2.45 17.14 -12.01
N GLY A 225 2.83 16.67 -10.82
CA GLY A 225 2.61 15.29 -10.39
C GLY A 225 3.42 14.22 -11.13
N TYR A 226 4.61 14.56 -11.66
CA TYR A 226 5.54 13.64 -12.32
C TYR A 226 4.97 12.88 -13.53
N VAL A 227 3.86 13.39 -14.10
CA VAL A 227 3.25 12.83 -15.31
C VAL A 227 3.80 13.57 -16.52
N ASP A 228 4.80 12.96 -17.17
CA ASP A 228 5.48 13.59 -18.30
C ASP A 228 4.60 13.63 -19.56
N GLU A 229 3.76 12.61 -19.76
CA GLU A 229 2.93 12.48 -20.97
C GLU A 229 1.44 12.26 -20.67
N PRO A 230 0.69 13.29 -20.21
CA PRO A 230 -0.73 13.17 -19.85
C PRO A 230 -1.61 12.64 -21.00
N ALA A 231 -1.25 12.93 -22.25
CA ALA A 231 -1.98 12.52 -23.43
C ALA A 231 -2.09 10.98 -23.58
N THR A 232 -1.10 10.23 -23.07
CA THR A 232 -1.11 8.76 -23.10
C THR A 232 -2.25 8.16 -22.26
N TYR A 233 -2.74 8.91 -21.27
CA TYR A 233 -3.81 8.51 -20.38
C TYR A 233 -5.21 8.93 -20.86
N ALA A 234 -5.32 9.74 -21.92
CA ALA A 234 -6.60 10.30 -22.36
C ALA A 234 -7.60 9.22 -22.83
N ALA A 235 -7.11 8.17 -23.47
CA ALA A 235 -7.93 7.03 -23.86
C ALA A 235 -8.49 6.34 -22.62
N GLY A 236 -9.81 6.24 -22.51
CA GLY A 236 -10.48 5.61 -21.36
C GLY A 236 -10.62 6.49 -20.11
N ALA A 237 -10.02 7.68 -20.07
CA ALA A 237 -10.06 8.56 -18.89
C ALA A 237 -11.48 8.94 -18.44
N ALA A 238 -12.37 9.27 -19.38
CA ALA A 238 -13.76 9.59 -19.05
C ALA A 238 -14.49 8.39 -18.43
N GLN A 239 -14.24 7.18 -18.96
CA GLN A 239 -14.78 5.95 -18.38
C GLN A 239 -14.19 5.68 -17.00
N ALA A 240 -12.89 5.91 -16.81
CA ALA A 240 -12.23 5.79 -15.50
C ALA A 240 -12.87 6.75 -14.48
N ARG A 241 -13.13 8.01 -14.85
CA ARG A 241 -13.85 8.96 -13.99
C ARG A 241 -15.22 8.42 -13.57
N ASP A 242 -16.01 7.91 -14.51
CA ASP A 242 -17.35 7.39 -14.23
C ASP A 242 -17.29 6.14 -13.33
N ARG A 243 -16.28 5.27 -13.54
CA ARG A 243 -16.00 4.13 -12.66
C ARG A 243 -15.56 4.56 -11.27
N ALA A 244 -14.71 5.59 -11.15
CA ALA A 244 -14.30 6.14 -9.86
C ALA A 244 -15.51 6.65 -9.07
N ILE A 245 -16.39 7.42 -9.71
CA ILE A 245 -17.65 7.91 -9.12
C ILE A 245 -18.48 6.74 -8.59
N ALA A 246 -18.72 5.71 -9.43
CA ALA A 246 -19.52 4.56 -9.03
C ALA A 246 -18.91 3.79 -7.84
N ARG A 247 -17.57 3.66 -7.79
CA ARG A 247 -16.86 2.99 -6.71
C ARG A 247 -16.85 3.79 -5.40
N TYR A 248 -16.75 5.12 -5.49
CA TYR A 248 -16.93 6.00 -4.34
C TYR A 248 -18.34 5.94 -3.77
N ASP A 249 -19.36 6.04 -4.63
CA ASP A 249 -20.77 5.93 -4.21
C ASP A 249 -21.04 4.56 -3.55
N GLU A 250 -20.47 3.47 -4.09
CA GLU A 250 -20.53 2.15 -3.47
C GLU A 250 -19.87 2.11 -2.09
N ALA A 251 -18.64 2.58 -1.96
CA ALA A 251 -17.92 2.58 -0.70
C ALA A 251 -18.64 3.41 0.38
N LEU A 252 -19.15 4.59 0.02
CA LEU A 252 -19.95 5.45 0.89
C LEU A 252 -21.23 4.75 1.38
N ARG A 253 -21.96 4.10 0.46
CA ARG A 253 -23.17 3.33 0.78
C ARG A 253 -22.89 2.15 1.73
N LEU A 254 -21.73 1.52 1.61
CA LEU A 254 -21.26 0.43 2.48
C LEU A 254 -20.72 0.92 3.83
N GLY A 255 -20.73 2.24 4.09
CA GLY A 255 -20.38 2.81 5.39
C GLY A 255 -18.89 3.04 5.56
N LEU A 256 -18.37 4.09 4.92
CA LEU A 256 -17.02 4.62 5.20
C LEU A 256 -16.99 5.34 6.56
N PRO A 257 -15.90 5.21 7.33
CA PRO A 257 -15.73 5.93 8.59
C PRO A 257 -15.54 7.45 8.34
N GLY A 258 -15.97 8.26 9.32
CA GLY A 258 -16.09 9.73 9.26
C GLY A 258 -15.18 10.47 8.28
N ALA A 259 -13.87 10.54 8.57
CA ALA A 259 -12.92 11.30 7.75
C ALA A 259 -12.81 10.78 6.30
N LEU A 260 -12.84 9.46 6.09
CA LEU A 260 -12.86 8.90 4.72
C LEU A 260 -14.15 9.22 3.99
N ALA A 261 -15.28 9.18 4.69
CA ALA A 261 -16.54 9.54 4.07
C ALA A 261 -16.56 11.03 3.68
N ALA A 262 -15.91 11.91 4.45
CA ALA A 262 -15.76 13.31 4.11
C ALA A 262 -14.85 13.50 2.87
N ASP A 263 -13.64 12.93 2.87
CA ASP A 263 -12.71 12.97 1.74
C ASP A 263 -13.34 12.40 0.47
N ALA A 264 -13.95 11.21 0.55
CA ALA A 264 -14.64 10.58 -0.58
C ALA A 264 -15.73 11.48 -1.17
N ARG A 265 -16.51 12.20 -0.33
CA ARG A 265 -17.54 13.14 -0.82
C ARG A 265 -16.92 14.36 -1.51
N GLN A 266 -15.82 14.90 -0.99
CA GLN A 266 -15.12 16.02 -1.61
C GLN A 266 -14.57 15.63 -2.99
N ARG A 267 -13.93 14.47 -3.09
CA ARG A 267 -13.42 13.92 -4.35
C ARG A 267 -14.53 13.64 -5.35
N LEU A 268 -15.61 13.04 -4.89
CA LEU A 268 -16.80 12.78 -5.72
C LEU A 268 -17.39 14.08 -6.30
N ALA A 269 -17.42 15.16 -5.52
CA ALA A 269 -17.86 16.47 -6.01
C ALA A 269 -16.95 17.00 -7.12
N ARG A 270 -15.62 16.90 -6.97
CA ARG A 270 -14.62 17.28 -7.99
C ARG A 270 -14.74 16.42 -9.25
N LEU A 271 -14.85 15.09 -9.10
CA LEU A 271 -15.01 14.15 -10.20
C LEU A 271 -16.27 14.44 -11.02
N ARG A 272 -17.41 14.71 -10.36
CA ARG A 272 -18.68 15.06 -11.04
C ARG A 272 -18.59 16.38 -11.82
N GLN A 273 -17.73 17.29 -11.40
CA GLN A 273 -17.43 18.54 -12.11
C GLN A 273 -16.35 18.37 -13.20
N SER A 274 -15.83 17.15 -13.40
CA SER A 274 -14.68 16.89 -14.29
C SER A 274 -13.45 17.73 -13.95
N ALA A 275 -13.33 18.14 -12.69
CA ALA A 275 -12.13 18.81 -12.21
C ALA A 275 -11.00 17.78 -12.09
N ASP A 276 -9.75 18.25 -12.28
CA ASP A 276 -8.62 17.44 -11.85
C ASP A 276 -8.66 17.32 -10.33
N THR A 277 -8.44 16.10 -9.83
CA THR A 277 -8.37 15.77 -8.41
C THR A 277 -6.96 15.80 -7.86
N GLU A 278 -5.96 15.83 -8.75
CA GLU A 278 -4.52 15.70 -8.44
C GLU A 278 -4.15 14.42 -7.67
N GLN A 279 -5.06 13.45 -7.60
CA GLN A 279 -4.83 12.15 -7.01
C GLN A 279 -3.86 11.33 -7.85
N ARG A 280 -2.75 10.90 -7.25
CA ARG A 280 -1.69 10.13 -7.91
C ARG A 280 -1.21 8.95 -7.07
N ILE A 281 -1.98 8.49 -6.08
CA ILE A 281 -1.56 7.46 -5.12
C ILE A 281 -1.03 6.17 -5.78
N PHE A 282 -1.57 5.78 -6.94
CA PHE A 282 -1.14 4.59 -7.69
C PHE A 282 -0.41 4.94 -8.99
N TYR A 283 0.11 6.16 -9.09
CA TYR A 283 1.05 6.57 -10.12
C TYR A 283 2.43 6.52 -9.49
N CYS A 284 3.24 5.54 -9.89
CA CYS A 284 4.57 5.38 -9.36
C CYS A 284 5.53 6.39 -10.00
N VAL A 285 6.43 6.96 -9.19
CA VAL A 285 7.31 8.07 -9.59
C VAL A 285 8.80 7.76 -9.39
N TYR A 286 9.14 6.52 -9.04
CA TYR A 286 10.48 6.11 -8.64
C TYR A 286 11.03 5.02 -9.55
N ASP A 287 12.12 5.27 -10.26
CA ASP A 287 12.83 4.28 -11.06
C ASP A 287 13.84 3.45 -10.25
#